data_AF-A0A6J6ZZ59-F1
#
_entry.id   AF-A0A6J6ZZ59-F1
#
_cell.length_a   1.000
_cell.length_b   1.000
_cell.length_c   1.000
_cell.angle_alpha   90.00
_cell.angle_beta   90.00
_cell.angle_gamma   90.00
#
_symmetry.space_group_name_H-M   'P 1'
#
loop_
_entity.id
_entity.type
_entity.pdbx_description
1 polymer ?
#
loop_
_entity_poly.entity_id
_entity_poly.type
_entity_poly.pdbx_seq_one_letter_code
_entity_poly.pdbx_strand_id
1 'polypeptide(L)'
;MYSTPAYQRTLELYGWDDLGPRLRALIRADRWDDLANVVTDEILDTLVPAATYREVPARVRERVGALADGVLLTPPPDPRHDVLVAAAVADLHAS
;
A
#
# COMPACT_ATOMS: atom_id res chain seq x y z
N MET A 1 -2.25 -10.11 -2.33
CA MET A 1 -1.92 -10.04 -0.89
C MET A 1 -3.16 -9.97 0.00
N TYR A 2 -4.17 -9.14 -0.30
CA TYR A 2 -5.40 -8.99 0.51
C TYR A 2 -6.35 -10.21 0.56
N SER A 3 -6.08 -11.27 -0.21
CA SER A 3 -6.83 -12.52 -0.19
C SER A 3 -6.36 -13.51 0.88
N THR A 4 -5.39 -13.19 1.73
CA THR A 4 -4.95 -14.07 2.84
C THR A 4 -5.68 -13.73 4.15
N PRO A 5 -5.89 -14.69 5.08
CA PRO A 5 -6.59 -14.43 6.34
C PRO A 5 -5.97 -13.32 7.19
N ALA A 6 -4.68 -13.06 7.02
CA ALA A 6 -3.95 -12.04 7.77
C ALA A 6 -4.50 -10.61 7.58
N TYR A 7 -5.12 -10.30 6.43
CA TYR A 7 -5.69 -8.98 6.15
C TYR A 7 -7.14 -8.83 6.59
N GLN A 8 -7.80 -9.90 7.05
CA GLN A 8 -9.23 -9.88 7.35
C GLN A 8 -9.59 -8.82 8.40
N ARG A 9 -8.82 -8.71 9.50
CA ARG A 9 -9.07 -7.70 10.53
C ARG A 9 -8.97 -6.26 10.01
N THR A 10 -8.04 -6.01 9.10
CA THR A 10 -7.90 -4.69 8.48
C THR A 10 -9.10 -4.36 7.60
N LEU A 11 -9.61 -5.35 6.85
CA LEU A 11 -10.81 -5.15 6.04
C LEU A 11 -12.06 -4.92 6.91
N GLU A 12 -12.22 -5.68 7.98
CA GLU A 12 -13.31 -5.50 8.96
C GLU A 12 -13.29 -4.10 9.60
N LEU A 13 -12.10 -3.58 9.92
CA LEU A 13 -11.95 -2.22 10.46
C LEU A 13 -12.55 -1.14 9.53
N TYR A 14 -12.50 -1.35 8.21
CA TYR A 14 -13.04 -0.45 7.21
C TYR A 14 -14.44 -0.85 6.72
N GLY A 15 -15.08 -1.87 7.32
CA GLY A 15 -16.40 -2.36 6.93
C GLY A 15 -16.41 -3.14 5.60
N TRP A 16 -15.28 -3.74 5.23
CA TRP A 16 -15.11 -4.52 3.99
C TRP A 16 -14.97 -6.01 4.26
N ASP A 17 -15.75 -6.53 5.21
CA ASP A 17 -15.64 -7.89 5.74
C ASP A 17 -15.75 -8.95 4.64
N ASP A 18 -16.62 -8.69 3.65
CA ASP A 18 -16.91 -9.56 2.51
C ASP A 18 -15.88 -9.48 1.37
N LEU A 19 -15.01 -8.47 1.37
CA LEU A 19 -14.05 -8.25 0.29
C LEU A 19 -13.05 -9.41 0.19
N GLY A 20 -12.45 -9.81 1.32
CA GLY A 20 -11.50 -10.92 1.37
C GLY A 20 -12.07 -12.23 0.81
N PRO A 21 -13.23 -12.71 1.31
CA PRO A 21 -13.94 -13.87 0.75
C PRO A 21 -14.23 -13.76 -0.75
N ARG A 22 -14.69 -12.60 -1.22
CA ARG A 22 -15.05 -12.37 -2.63
C ARG A 22 -13.82 -12.41 -3.54
N LEU A 23 -12.70 -11.80 -3.13
CA LEU A 23 -11.42 -11.87 -3.85
C LEU A 23 -10.91 -13.32 -3.94
N ARG A 24 -10.98 -14.08 -2.84
CA ARG A 24 -10.59 -15.50 -2.83
C ARG A 24 -11.44 -16.34 -3.79
N ALA A 25 -12.73 -16.06 -3.87
CA ALA A 25 -13.63 -16.77 -4.79
C ALA A 25 -13.27 -16.51 -6.26
N LEU A 26 -13.00 -15.24 -6.62
CA LEU A 26 -12.59 -14.87 -7.99
C LEU A 26 -11.25 -15.50 -8.39
N ILE A 27 -10.25 -15.43 -7.49
CA ILE A 27 -8.92 -16.04 -7.73
C ILE A 27 -9.03 -17.56 -7.94
N ARG A 28 -9.83 -18.26 -7.13
CA ARG A 28 -10.04 -19.71 -7.29
C ARG A 28 -10.76 -20.06 -8.60
N ALA A 29 -11.53 -19.15 -9.14
CA ALA A 29 -12.24 -19.32 -10.40
C ALA A 29 -11.42 -18.86 -11.63
N ASP A 30 -10.15 -18.47 -11.44
CA ASP A 30 -9.27 -17.90 -12.47
C ASP A 30 -9.84 -16.64 -13.15
N ARG A 31 -10.72 -15.91 -12.44
CA ARG A 31 -11.42 -14.72 -12.91
C ARG A 31 -10.68 -13.44 -12.53
N TRP A 32 -9.48 -13.27 -13.07
CA TRP A 32 -8.61 -12.13 -12.73
C TRP A 32 -9.15 -10.78 -13.20
N ASP A 33 -9.74 -10.73 -14.40
CA ASP A 33 -10.30 -9.50 -14.97
C ASP A 33 -11.43 -8.92 -14.11
N ASP A 34 -12.14 -9.77 -13.37
CA ASP A 34 -13.22 -9.37 -12.48
C ASP A 34 -12.73 -8.77 -11.16
N LEU A 35 -11.44 -8.91 -10.81
CA LEU A 35 -10.90 -8.33 -9.58
C LEU A 35 -10.98 -6.80 -9.59
N ALA A 36 -10.78 -6.18 -10.76
CA ALA A 36 -10.87 -4.72 -10.93
C ALA A 36 -12.29 -4.18 -10.64
N ASN A 37 -13.32 -5.02 -10.79
CA ASN A 37 -14.71 -4.64 -10.48
C ASN A 37 -15.03 -4.74 -8.97
N VAL A 38 -14.14 -5.33 -8.17
CA VAL A 38 -14.33 -5.55 -6.74
C VAL A 38 -13.38 -4.72 -5.90
N VAL A 39 -12.15 -4.49 -6.39
CA VAL A 39 -11.17 -3.63 -5.75
C VAL A 39 -11.30 -2.22 -6.35
N THR A 40 -11.98 -1.34 -5.64
CA THR A 40 -12.16 0.06 -6.04
C THR A 40 -10.92 0.89 -5.74
N ASP A 41 -10.83 2.07 -6.37
CA ASP A 41 -9.78 3.06 -6.06
C ASP A 41 -9.78 3.47 -4.58
N GLU A 42 -10.96 3.59 -3.96
CA GLU A 42 -11.10 3.86 -2.52
C GLU A 42 -10.41 2.79 -1.64
N ILE A 43 -10.61 1.52 -1.98
CA ILE A 43 -9.97 0.41 -1.28
C ILE A 43 -8.45 0.46 -1.47
N LEU A 44 -8.00 0.73 -2.69
CA LEU A 44 -6.57 0.86 -2.99
C LEU A 44 -5.94 2.03 -2.23
N ASP A 45 -6.51 3.22 -2.30
CA ASP A 45 -6.00 4.43 -1.65
C ASP A 45 -5.94 4.29 -0.12
N THR A 46 -6.88 3.52 0.44
CA THR A 46 -6.94 3.25 1.88
C THR A 46 -5.86 2.24 2.31
N LEU A 47 -5.65 1.18 1.55
CA LEU A 47 -4.80 0.04 1.93
C LEU A 47 -3.36 0.13 1.41
N VAL A 48 -3.15 0.83 0.29
CA VAL A 48 -1.88 0.95 -0.43
C VAL A 48 -1.51 2.44 -0.49
N PRO A 49 -0.62 2.92 0.39
CA PRO A 49 -0.07 4.25 0.25
C PRO A 49 0.71 4.34 -1.06
N ALA A 50 0.21 5.14 -2.01
CA ALA A 50 0.88 5.45 -3.25
C ALA A 50 1.26 6.94 -3.28
N ALA A 51 2.46 7.24 -3.76
CA ALA A 51 2.99 8.59 -3.90
C ALA A 51 4.17 8.59 -4.88
N THR A 52 4.48 9.74 -5.47
CA THR A 52 5.74 9.93 -6.20
C THR A 52 6.92 9.99 -5.22
N TYR A 53 8.15 9.75 -5.67
CA TYR A 53 9.34 9.86 -4.79
C TYR A 53 9.44 11.20 -4.06
N ARG A 54 9.01 12.29 -4.69
CA ARG A 54 8.96 13.63 -4.09
C ARG A 54 7.94 13.73 -2.95
N GLU A 55 6.85 12.96 -3.02
CA GLU A 55 5.71 13.04 -2.08
C GLU A 55 5.76 11.97 -0.99
N VAL A 56 6.52 10.89 -1.20
CA VAL A 56 6.70 9.80 -0.23
C VAL A 56 7.07 10.31 1.17
N PRO A 57 8.00 11.28 1.36
CA PRO A 57 8.33 11.77 2.69
C PRO A 57 7.12 12.32 3.46
N ALA A 58 6.31 13.16 2.80
CA ALA A 58 5.09 13.72 3.38
C ALA A 58 4.06 12.62 3.68
N ARG A 59 3.87 11.68 2.74
CA ARG A 59 2.90 10.58 2.86
C ARG A 59 3.27 9.60 3.98
N VAL A 60 4.56 9.33 4.17
CA VAL A 60 5.07 8.51 5.28
C VAL A 60 4.79 9.20 6.62
N ARG A 61 5.13 10.49 6.74
CA ARG A 61 4.89 11.26 7.97
C ARG A 61 3.42 11.30 8.35
N GLU A 62 2.54 11.58 7.39
CA GLU A 62 1.09 11.58 7.58
C GLU A 62 0.59 10.24 8.15
N ARG A 63 1.11 9.13 7.62
CA ARG A 63 0.56 7.81 7.91
C ARG A 63 1.13 7.14 9.15
N VAL A 64 2.43 7.33 9.43
CA VAL A 64 3.13 6.60 10.51
C VAL A 64 4.02 7.48 11.38
N GLY A 65 4.14 8.79 11.12
CA GLY A 65 5.08 9.65 11.84
C GLY A 65 4.84 9.76 13.35
N ALA A 66 3.61 9.51 13.81
CA ALA A 66 3.28 9.46 15.24
C ALA A 66 3.31 8.04 15.84
N LEU A 67 3.53 7.01 15.01
CA LEU A 67 3.38 5.59 15.37
C LEU A 67 4.68 4.79 15.28
N ALA A 68 5.66 5.26 14.51
CA ALA A 68 6.90 4.54 14.25
C ALA A 68 8.11 5.50 14.29
N ASP A 69 9.21 5.01 14.86
CA ASP A 69 10.48 5.75 14.92
C ASP A 69 11.30 5.68 13.61
N GLY A 70 10.89 4.82 12.67
CA GLY A 70 11.56 4.64 11.40
C GLY A 70 10.77 3.79 10.42
N VAL A 71 11.16 3.86 9.15
CA VAL A 71 10.57 3.08 8.06
C VAL A 71 11.66 2.44 7.21
N LEU A 72 11.36 1.26 6.66
CA LEU A 72 12.22 0.63 5.65
C LEU A 72 11.67 0.96 4.26
N LEU A 73 12.50 1.58 3.43
CA LEU A 73 12.22 1.80 2.02
C LEU A 73 13.03 0.78 1.19
N THR A 74 12.35 0.04 0.31
CA THR A 74 13.04 -0.87 -0.60
C THR A 74 13.66 -0.08 -1.76
N PRO A 75 14.91 -0.37 -2.16
CA PRO A 75 15.53 0.24 -3.33
C PRO A 75 14.68 0.04 -4.59
N PRO A 76 14.74 0.97 -5.55
CA PRO A 76 14.00 0.82 -6.79
C PRO A 76 14.61 -0.32 -7.64
N PRO A 77 13.81 -1.00 -8.48
CA PRO A 77 14.32 -2.05 -9.35
C PRO A 77 15.24 -1.51 -10.45
N ASP A 78 15.08 -0.23 -10.81
CA ASP A 78 15.91 0.46 -11.80
C ASP A 78 16.85 1.45 -11.10
N PRO A 79 18.18 1.23 -11.15
CA PRO A 79 19.17 2.08 -10.48
C PRO A 79 19.13 3.56 -10.88
N ARG A 80 18.55 3.90 -12.05
CA ARG A 80 18.39 5.31 -12.47
C ARG A 80 17.51 6.11 -11.50
N HIS A 81 16.69 5.43 -10.69
CA HIS A 81 15.83 6.07 -9.69
C HIS A 81 16.49 6.17 -8.31
N ASP A 82 17.72 5.68 -8.11
CA ASP A 82 18.41 5.71 -6.81
C ASP A 82 18.56 7.14 -6.29
N VAL A 83 18.85 8.09 -7.19
CA VAL A 83 18.93 9.52 -6.87
C VAL A 83 17.61 10.07 -6.31
N LEU A 84 16.47 9.61 -6.82
CA LEU A 84 15.15 10.07 -6.36
C LEU A 84 14.83 9.49 -4.97
N VAL A 85 15.18 8.23 -4.74
CA VAL A 85 15.03 7.59 -3.42
C VAL A 85 15.97 8.21 -2.41
N ALA A 86 17.23 8.48 -2.77
CA ALA A 86 18.19 9.15 -1.91
C ALA A 86 17.70 10.55 -1.48
N ALA A 87 17.11 11.32 -2.40
CA ALA A 87 16.51 12.61 -2.08
C ALA A 87 15.33 12.47 -1.10
N ALA A 88 14.45 11.48 -1.29
CA ALA A 88 13.34 11.20 -0.38
C ALA A 88 13.81 10.79 1.02
N VAL A 89 14.86 9.97 1.11
CA VAL A 89 15.49 9.57 2.39
C VAL A 89 16.11 10.78 3.09
N ALA A 90 16.77 11.67 2.35
CA ALA A 90 17.34 12.89 2.91
C ALA A 90 16.27 13.82 3.50
N ASP A 91 15.12 13.98 2.83
CA ASP A 91 13.96 14.73 3.35
C ASP A 91 13.42 14.11 4.65
N LEU A 92 13.26 12.78 4.68
CA LEU A 92 12.79 12.06 5.87
C LEU A 92 13.72 12.25 7.08
N HIS A 93 15.03 12.33 6.89
CA HIS A 93 16.00 12.57 7.97
C HIS A 93 16.12 14.04 8.40
N ALA A 94 15.69 14.99 7.56
CA ALA A 94 15.80 16.41 7.85
C ALA A 94 14.66 16.95 8.74
N SER A 95 13.70 16.09 9.09
CA SER A 95 12.53 16.39 9.94
C SER A 95 12.71 15.85 11.35
#